data_AF-A0A948CXQ7-F1
#
_entry.id   AF-A0A948CXQ7-F1
#
_cell.length_a   1.000
_cell.length_b   1.000
_cell.length_c   1.000
_cell.angle_alpha   90.00
_cell.angle_beta   90.00
_cell.angle_gamma   90.00
#
_symmetry.space_group_name_H-M   'P 1'
#
loop_
_entity.id
_entity.type
_entity.pdbx_description
1 polymer ?
#
loop_
_entity_poly.entity_id
_entity_poly.type
_entity_poly.pdbx_seq_one_letter_code
_entity_poly.pdbx_strand_id
1 'polypeptide(L)' 'GGTVSAEHGIGKLKHAFLEAMYGKNAINDMAMLKKSMDPACILGLDNIFPKELLT' A
#
# COMPACT_ATOMS: atom_id res chain seq x y z
N GLY A 1 -5.06 0.10 19.67
CA GLY A 1 -4.82 0.74 18.37
C GLY A 1 -6.07 0.61 17.54
N GLY A 2 -6.66 1.72 17.11
CA GLY A 2 -7.81 1.70 16.20
C GLY A 2 -7.35 1.63 14.74
N THR A 3 -8.20 1.11 13.87
CA THR A 3 -7.94 1.10 12.41
C THR A 3 -8.29 2.47 11.82
N VAL A 4 -7.40 3.01 10.99
CA VAL A 4 -7.61 4.29 10.27
C VAL A 4 -8.66 4.16 9.16
N SER A 5 -9.04 2.95 8.78
CA SER A 5 -10.19 2.71 7.91
C SER A 5 -10.88 1.40 8.27
N ALA A 6 -12.06 1.50 8.88
CA ALA A 6 -12.86 0.34 9.25
C ALA A 6 -13.60 -0.27 8.03
N GLU A 7 -14.03 0.57 7.09
CA GLU A 7 -14.91 0.17 5.98
C GLU A 7 -14.60 0.86 4.64
N HIS A 8 -14.00 2.06 4.66
CA HIS A 8 -13.79 2.88 3.46
C HIS A 8 -12.47 2.61 2.71
N GLY A 9 -11.62 1.72 3.23
CA GLY A 9 -10.29 1.45 2.67
C GLY A 9 -9.29 2.58 2.90
N ILE A 10 -8.04 2.35 2.50
CA ILE A 10 -6.91 3.27 2.76
C ILE A 10 -6.84 4.34 1.66
N GLY A 11 -6.80 3.90 0.41
CA GLY A 11 -6.70 4.77 -0.75
C GLY A 11 -5.55 5.79 -0.70
N LYS A 12 -5.58 6.75 -1.63
CA LYS A 12 -4.52 7.77 -1.79
C LYS A 12 -4.31 8.67 -0.57
N LEU A 13 -5.33 8.87 0.26
CA LEU A 13 -5.28 9.85 1.35
C LEU A 13 -4.73 9.28 2.65
N LYS A 14 -4.78 7.95 2.84
CA LYS A 14 -4.43 7.33 4.13
C LYS A 14 -3.21 6.41 4.06
N HIS A 15 -2.48 6.37 2.94
CA HIS A 15 -1.31 5.49 2.79
C HIS A 15 -0.24 5.71 3.87
N ALA A 16 -0.01 6.97 4.29
CA ALA A 16 0.97 7.29 5.34
C ALA A 16 0.60 6.69 6.71
N PHE A 17 -0.70 6.53 6.99
CA PHE A 17 -1.15 5.85 8.20
C PHE A 17 -0.96 4.33 8.12
N LEU A 18 -0.93 3.75 6.90
CA LEU A 18 -0.63 2.34 6.71
C LEU A 18 0.79 2.01 7.18
N GLU A 19 1.76 2.84 6.80
CA GLU A 19 3.15 2.68 7.23
C GLU A 19 3.28 2.86 8.75
N ALA A 20 2.58 3.84 9.33
CA ALA A 20 2.56 4.01 10.79
C ALA A 20 1.94 2.81 11.54
N MET A 21 0.98 2.11 10.93
CA MET A 21 0.30 0.95 11.53
C MET A 21 1.07 -0.35 11.41
N TYR A 22 1.66 -0.63 10.23
CA TYR A 22 2.28 -1.92 9.93
C TYR A 22 3.81 -1.89 9.87
N GLY A 23 4.39 -0.68 9.82
CA GLY A 23 5.83 -0.48 9.68
C GLY A 23 6.32 -0.68 8.25
N LYS A 24 7.49 -0.11 7.98
CA LYS A 24 8.07 -0.04 6.62
C LYS A 24 8.33 -1.41 5.98
N ASN A 25 8.77 -2.40 6.77
CA ASN A 25 9.06 -3.74 6.24
C ASN A 25 7.79 -4.43 5.72
N ALA A 26 6.70 -4.39 6.48
CA ALA A 26 5.42 -4.97 6.07
C ALA A 26 4.86 -4.27 4.81
N ILE A 27 5.04 -2.95 4.70
CA ILE A 27 4.67 -2.20 3.50
C ILE A 27 5.45 -2.68 2.27
N ASN A 28 6.76 -2.90 2.40
CA ASN A 28 7.59 -3.41 1.32
C ASN A 28 7.17 -4.83 0.90
N ASP A 29 6.90 -5.72 1.85
CA ASP A 29 6.44 -7.08 1.54
C ASP A 29 5.10 -7.06 0.78
N MET A 30 4.18 -6.17 1.17
CA MET A 30 2.91 -5.99 0.45
C MET A 30 3.11 -5.41 -0.96
N ALA A 31 4.04 -4.47 -1.13
CA ALA A 31 4.39 -3.92 -2.44
C ALA A 31 4.98 -4.99 -3.36
N MET A 32 5.86 -5.85 -2.84
CA MET A 32 6.42 -6.99 -3.58
C MET A 32 5.35 -8.01 -3.98
N LEU A 33 4.42 -8.32 -3.07
CA LEU A 33 3.28 -9.17 -3.38
C LEU A 33 2.43 -8.56 -4.51
N LYS A 34 2.09 -7.26 -4.42
CA LYS A 34 1.38 -6.55 -5.48
C LYS A 34 2.12 -6.63 -6.81
N LYS A 35 3.43 -6.44 -6.82
CA LYS A 35 4.26 -6.53 -8.03
C LYS A 35 4.27 -7.93 -8.64
N SER A 36 4.28 -8.98 -7.81
CA SER A 36 4.21 -10.36 -8.29
C SER A 36 2.89 -10.69 -9.02
N MET A 37 1.79 -10.04 -8.61
CA MET A 37 0.46 -10.25 -9.18
C MET A 37 0.14 -9.29 -10.35
N ASP A 38 0.79 -8.12 -10.36
CA ASP A 38 0.61 -7.09 -11.39
C ASP A 38 1.99 -6.45 -11.75
N PRO A 39 2.84 -7.17 -12.50
CA PRO A 39 4.21 -6.73 -12.81
C PRO A 39 4.25 -5.42 -13.59
N ALA A 40 3.24 -5.19 -14.43
CA ALA A 40 3.09 -3.97 -15.23
C ALA A 40 2.45 -2.81 -14.43
N CYS A 41 2.00 -3.06 -13.19
CA CYS A 41 1.37 -2.08 -12.31
C CYS A 41 0.19 -1.33 -12.95
N ILE A 42 -0.64 -2.05 -13.71
CA ILE A 42 -1.78 -1.48 -14.44
C ILE A 42 -2.93 -1.17 -13.48
N LEU A 43 -3.08 -1.95 -12.41
CA LEU A 43 -4.22 -1.87 -11.51
C LEU A 43 -3.92 -0.98 -10.30
N GLY A 44 -4.44 0.25 -10.34
CA GLY A 44 -4.50 1.13 -9.16
C GLY A 44 -3.14 1.66 -8.70
N LEU A 45 -2.24 1.98 -9.65
CA LEU A 45 -0.97 2.63 -9.38
C LEU A 45 -1.15 3.89 -8.50
N ASP A 46 -0.25 4.07 -7.54
CA ASP A 46 -0.23 5.17 -6.57
C ASP A 46 -1.46 5.26 -5.66
N ASN A 47 -2.31 4.23 -5.59
CA ASN A 47 -3.45 4.24 -4.68
C ASN A 47 -3.05 3.86 -3.25
N ILE A 48 -2.32 2.76 -3.09
CA ILE A 48 -1.90 2.25 -1.78
C ILE A 48 -0.37 2.25 -1.66
N PHE A 49 0.30 1.75 -2.72
CA PHE A 49 1.75 1.74 -2.81
C PHE A 49 2.18 2.76 -3.86
N PRO A 50 3.02 3.74 -3.51
CA PRO A 50 3.59 4.65 -4.48
C PRO A 50 4.52 3.90 -5.42
N LYS A 51 4.66 4.41 -6.64
CA LYS A 51 5.52 3.83 -7.68
C LYS A 51 6.94 3.55 -7.21
N GLU A 52 7.52 4.38 -6.32
CA GLU A 52 8.89 4.17 -5.83
C GLU A 52 9.08 2.86 -5.04
N LEU A 53 8.01 2.31 -4.45
CA LEU A 53 8.04 1.02 -3.77
C LEU A 53 7.79 -0.17 -4.72
N LEU A 54 7.47 0.11 -5.99
CA LEU A 54 7.12 -0.88 -7.02
C LEU A 54 8.14 -0.93 -8.17
N THR A 55 9.22 -0.14 -8.07
CA THR A 55 10.40 -0.13 -8.95
C THR A 55 11.56 -0.87 -8.31
#